data_AF-A0A6I7P717-F1
#
_entry.id   AF-A0A6I7P717-F1
#
_cell.length_a   1.000
_cell.length_b   1.000
_cell.length_c   1.000
_cell.angle_alpha   90.00
_cell.angle_beta   90.00
_cell.angle_gamma   90.00
#
_symmetry.space_group_name_H-M   'P 1'
#
loop_
_entity.id
_entity.type
_entity.pdbx_description
1 polymer ?
#
loop_
_entity_poly.entity_id
_entity_poly.type
_entity_poly.pdbx_seq_one_letter_code
_entity_poly.pdbx_strand_id
1 'polypeptide(L)'
;MATRNVVLTEAQSQLIDRLVTSGRFQNASEALRAGLRLLEREEAELGDLRARLKSGLEQARSGELAEGSGEQAIRRAFAAARALS
;
A
#
# COMPACT_ATOMS: atom_id res chain seq x y z
N MET A 1 18.39 18.73 -0.92
CA MET A 1 17.55 17.86 -0.06
C MET A 1 17.28 18.62 1.24
N ALA A 2 16.05 18.59 1.76
CA ALA A 2 15.75 19.17 3.08
C ALA A 2 16.20 18.21 4.19
N THR A 3 16.79 18.73 5.26
CA THR A 3 17.21 17.96 6.45
C THR A 3 16.21 18.14 7.58
N ARG A 4 15.83 17.06 8.24
CA ARG A 4 15.02 17.05 9.48
C ARG A 4 15.69 16.16 10.51
N ASN A 5 15.76 16.65 11.75
CA ASN A 5 16.22 15.87 12.88
C ASN A 5 15.06 15.03 13.42
N VAL A 6 15.33 13.76 13.73
CA VAL A 6 14.32 12.82 14.22
C VAL A 6 14.90 12.15 15.46
N VAL A 7 14.12 12.09 16.53
CA VAL A 7 14.49 11.33 17.72
C VAL A 7 13.99 9.90 17.53
N LEU A 8 14.89 8.94 17.70
CA LEU A 8 14.58 7.53 17.55
C LEU A 8 14.47 6.88 18.93
N THR A 9 13.63 5.86 19.02
CA THR A 9 13.67 4.96 20.18
C THR A 9 14.92 4.09 20.11
N GLU A 10 15.35 3.55 21.25
CA GLU A 10 16.49 2.63 21.33
C GLU A 10 16.34 1.45 20.34
N ALA A 11 15.15 0.84 20.29
CA ALA A 11 14.87 -0.27 19.38
C ALA A 11 14.99 0.11 17.90
N GLN A 12 14.59 1.33 17.52
CA GLN A 12 14.72 1.84 16.15
C GLN A 12 16.18 2.11 15.79
N SER A 13 16.96 2.67 16.73
CA SER A 13 18.39 2.89 16.53
C SER A 13 19.11 1.56 16.28
N GLN A 14 18.89 0.57 17.15
CA GLN A 14 19.48 -0.76 17.00
C GLN A 14 19.09 -1.44 15.68
N LEU A 15 17.84 -1.25 15.23
CA LEU A 15 17.41 -1.75 13.93
C LEU A 15 18.20 -1.11 12.78
N ILE A 16 18.33 0.22 12.80
CA ILE A 16 19.08 0.96 11.78
C ILE A 16 20.55 0.54 11.79
N ASP A 17 21.16 0.42 12.97
CA ASP A 17 22.55 -0.03 13.11
C ASP A 17 22.75 -1.41 12.48
N ARG A 18 21.88 -2.38 12.79
CA ARG A 18 21.94 -3.71 12.15
C ARG A 18 21.82 -3.63 10.63
N LEU A 19 20.91 -2.80 10.12
CA LEU A 19 20.71 -2.67 8.68
C LEU A 19 21.93 -2.05 7.98
N VAL A 20 22.59 -1.08 8.62
CA VAL A 20 23.80 -0.44 8.08
C VAL A 20 25.01 -1.38 8.20
N THR A 21 25.23 -1.99 9.36
CA THR A 21 26.34 -2.94 9.58
C THR A 21 26.24 -4.16 8.67
N SER A 22 25.02 -4.62 8.35
CA SER A 22 24.81 -5.70 7.37
C SER A 22 25.15 -5.31 5.92
N GLY A 23 25.40 -4.03 5.64
CA GLY A 23 25.65 -3.51 4.30
C GLY A 23 24.38 -3.32 3.44
N ARG A 24 23.19 -3.59 3.99
CA ARG A 24 21.92 -3.40 3.26
C ARG A 24 21.66 -1.93 2.91
N PHE A 25 22.11 -1.01 3.76
CA PHE A 25 22.07 0.43 3.50
C PHE A 25 23.41 1.05 3.88
N GLN A 26 23.81 2.12 3.19
CA GLN A 26 25.08 2.80 3.46
C GLN A 26 25.03 3.65 4.74
N ASN A 27 23.85 4.15 5.10
CA ASN A 27 23.66 5.00 6.27
C ASN A 27 22.20 5.02 6.75
N ALA A 28 21.99 5.57 7.94
CA ALA A 28 20.69 5.72 8.57
C ALA A 28 19.68 6.50 7.69
N SER A 29 20.13 7.58 7.04
CA SER A 29 19.24 8.41 6.23
C SER A 29 18.69 7.66 5.00
N GLU A 30 19.49 6.78 4.41
CA GLU A 30 19.05 5.90 3.33
C GLU A 30 18.02 4.87 3.81
N ALA A 31 18.29 4.21 4.93
CA ALA A 31 17.37 3.26 5.55
C ALA A 31 16.02 3.92 5.89
N LEU A 32 16.05 5.12 6.48
CA LEU A 32 14.85 5.89 6.81
C LEU A 32 14.06 6.28 5.54
N ARG A 33 14.73 6.74 4.48
CA ARG A 33 14.06 7.02 3.20
C ARG A 33 13.44 5.76 2.59
N ALA A 34 14.10 4.61 2.69
CA ALA A 34 13.53 3.35 2.22
C ALA A 34 12.28 2.95 3.03
N GLY A 35 12.31 3.16 4.35
CA GLY A 35 11.14 2.99 5.22
C GLY A 35 9.99 3.93 4.85
N LEU A 36 10.26 5.21 4.61
CA LEU A 36 9.26 6.18 4.19
C LEU A 36 8.63 5.80 2.84
N ARG A 37 9.44 5.39 1.86
CA ARG A 37 8.90 4.89 0.58
C ARG A 37 8.01 3.66 0.74
N LEU A 38 8.27 2.82 1.73
CA LEU A 38 7.40 1.67 2.02
C LEU A 38 6.07 2.15 2.61
N LEU A 39 6.11 3.06 3.58
CA LEU A 39 4.92 3.67 4.17
C LEU A 39 4.06 4.37 3.11
N GLU A 40 4.68 5.18 2.24
CA GLU A 40 3.99 5.89 1.14
C GLU A 40 3.24 4.91 0.22
N ARG A 41 3.86 3.77 -0.13
CA ARG A 41 3.20 2.74 -0.94
C ARG A 41 2.03 2.10 -0.23
N GLU A 42 2.20 1.73 1.04
CA GLU A 42 1.13 1.10 1.83
C GLU A 42 -0.06 2.06 2.02
N GLU A 43 0.20 3.34 2.31
CA GLU A 43 -0.84 4.35 2.42
C GLU A 43 -1.57 4.58 1.10
N ALA A 44 -0.87 4.59 -0.03
CA ALA A 44 -1.47 4.69 -1.35
C ALA A 44 -2.38 3.48 -1.66
N GLU A 45 -1.89 2.26 -1.44
CA GLU A 45 -2.66 1.02 -1.66
C GLU A 45 -3.93 0.97 -0.78
N LEU A 46 -3.81 1.36 0.49
CA LEU A 46 -4.97 1.45 1.40
C LEU A 46 -5.94 2.56 0.98
N GLY A 47 -5.41 3.69 0.50
CA GLY A 47 -6.21 4.79 -0.05
C GLY A 47 -7.04 4.33 -1.25
N ASP A 48 -6.41 3.66 -2.20
CA ASP A 48 -7.06 3.13 -3.39
C ASP A 48 -8.13 2.08 -3.04
N LEU A 49 -7.82 1.17 -2.12
CA LEU A 49 -8.80 0.19 -1.65
C LEU A 49 -10.02 0.86 -1.01
N ARG A 50 -9.80 1.85 -0.13
CA ARG A 50 -10.88 2.61 0.50
C ARG A 50 -11.73 3.36 -0.54
N ALA A 51 -11.10 3.97 -1.54
CA ALA A 51 -11.80 4.66 -2.61
C ALA A 51 -12.69 3.70 -3.42
N ARG A 52 -12.17 2.53 -3.78
CA ARG A 52 -12.92 1.49 -4.50
C ARG A 52 -14.09 0.96 -3.68
N LEU A 53 -13.89 0.70 -2.39
CA LEU A 53 -14.97 0.27 -1.50
C LEU A 53 -16.06 1.33 -1.36
N LYS A 54 -15.67 2.59 -1.18
CA LYS A 54 -16.62 3.71 -1.09
C LYS A 54 -17.46 3.81 -2.37
N SER A 55 -16.82 3.77 -3.53
CA SER A 55 -17.51 3.80 -4.83
C SER A 55 -18.48 2.62 -4.98
N GLY A 56 -18.06 1.39 -4.64
CA GLY A 56 -18.94 0.22 -4.69
C GLY A 56 -20.13 0.29 -3.74
N LEU A 57 -19.95 0.88 -2.55
CA LEU A 57 -21.06 1.12 -1.61
C LEU A 57 -22.03 2.18 -2.13
N GLU A 58 -21.55 3.22 -2.78
CA GLU A 58 -22.38 4.24 -3.41
C GLU A 58 -23.20 3.65 -4.56
N GLN A 59 -22.59 2.85 -5.43
CA GLN A 59 -23.27 2.09 -6.50
C GLN A 59 -24.36 1.17 -5.94
N ALA A 60 -24.05 0.41 -4.88
CA ALA A 60 -25.04 -0.46 -4.25
C ALA A 60 -26.23 0.32 -3.68
N ARG A 61 -26.00 1.52 -3.12
CA ARG A 61 -27.05 2.40 -2.60
C ARG A 61 -27.89 3.04 -3.72
N SER A 62 -27.30 3.34 -4.87
CA SER A 62 -28.02 3.86 -6.05
C SER A 62 -28.73 2.77 -6.87
N GLY A 63 -28.50 1.49 -6.54
CA GLY A 63 -29.06 0.35 -7.26
C GLY A 63 -28.26 -0.05 -8.51
N GLU A 64 -27.07 0.52 -8.71
CA GLU A 64 -26.11 0.14 -9.76
C GLU A 64 -25.44 -1.19 -9.42
N LEU A 65 -26.20 -2.27 -9.50
CA LEU A 65 -25.74 -3.64 -9.21
C LEU A 65 -25.25 -4.33 -10.50
N ALA A 66 -24.34 -5.29 -10.33
CA ALA A 66 -23.87 -6.12 -11.43
C ALA A 66 -25.00 -6.98 -12.02
N GLU A 67 -25.01 -7.15 -13.34
CA GLU A 67 -26.02 -7.95 -14.04
C GLU A 67 -25.93 -9.45 -13.72
N GLY A 68 -27.09 -10.10 -13.61
CA GLY A 68 -27.21 -11.54 -13.40
C GLY A 68 -26.93 -11.97 -11.96
N SER A 69 -26.64 -13.26 -11.76
CA SER A 69 -26.32 -13.77 -10.43
C SER A 69 -24.93 -13.35 -9.97
N GLY A 70 -24.69 -13.33 -8.65
CA GLY A 70 -23.37 -13.03 -8.08
C GLY A 70 -22.27 -13.95 -8.61
N GLU A 71 -22.58 -15.23 -8.86
CA GLU A 71 -21.65 -16.19 -9.47
C GLU A 71 -21.21 -15.75 -10.88
N GLN A 72 -22.17 -15.31 -11.71
CA GLN A 72 -21.88 -14.83 -13.06
C GLN A 72 -21.05 -13.54 -13.02
N ALA A 73 -21.39 -12.62 -12.11
CA ALA A 73 -20.64 -11.38 -11.91
C ALA A 73 -19.18 -11.65 -11.51
N ILE A 74 -18.95 -12.53 -10.54
CA ILE A 74 -17.61 -12.95 -10.11
C ILE A 74 -16.85 -13.60 -11.27
N ARG A 75 -17.48 -14.52 -12.01
CA ARG A 75 -16.85 -15.19 -13.15
C ARG A 75 -16.40 -14.19 -14.22
N ARG A 76 -17.23 -13.19 -14.55
CA ARG A 76 -16.87 -12.13 -15.51
C ARG A 76 -15.71 -11.28 -15.00
N ALA A 77 -15.73 -10.88 -13.73
CA ALA A 77 -14.67 -10.07 -13.13
C ALA A 77 -13.29 -10.76 -13.21
N PHE A 78 -13.21 -12.04 -12.83
CA PHE A 78 -11.96 -12.81 -12.90
C PHE A 78 -11.51 -13.11 -14.33
N ALA A 79 -12.45 -13.31 -15.26
CA ALA A 79 -12.12 -13.47 -16.68
C ALA A 79 -11.50 -12.19 -17.26
N ALA A 80 -12.08 -11.02 -16.96
CA ALA A 80 -11.55 -9.73 -17.39
C ALA A 80 -10.16 -9.44 -16.80
N ALA A 81 -9.97 -9.71 -15.50
CA ALA A 81 -8.67 -9.50 -14.85
C ALA A 81 -7.55 -10.34 -15.47
N ARG A 82 -7.82 -11.60 -15.86
CA ARG A 82 -6.85 -12.47 -16.55
C ARG A 82 -6.55 -12.04 -17.99
N ALA A 83 -7.44 -11.29 -18.63
CA ALA A 83 -7.20 -10.76 -19.98
C ALA A 83 -6.33 -9.48 -19.95
N LEU A 84 -6.21 -8.84 -18.79
CA LEU A 84 -5.42 -7.61 -18.57
C LEU A 84 -4.01 -7.88 -18.04
N SER A 85 -3.73 -9.11 -17.59
CA SER A 85 -2.42 -9.57 -17.13
C SER A 85 -1.60 -10.19 -18.27
#